data_AF-A0AAN5CD43-F1
#
_entry.id   AF-A0AAN5CD43-F1
#
_cell.length_a   1.000
_cell.length_b   1.000
_cell.length_c   1.000
_cell.angle_alpha   90.00
_cell.angle_beta   90.00
_cell.angle_gamma   90.00
#
_symmetry.space_group_name_H-M   'P 1'
#
loop_
_entity.id
_entity.type
_entity.pdbx_description
1 polymer ?
#
loop_
_entity_poly.entity_id
_entity_poly.type
_entity_poly.pdbx_seq_one_letter_code
_entity_poly.pdbx_strand_id
1 'polypeptide(L)'
;TMMRLSFIFFFGVVSQVAAQCSTKENTNCVNFVKNGYCNNPGYTLAQKQATCGISCGLCTAAGVPVVAGQCAGDANANCASWAANGFCTNAAYSQAMIQSYCCKTCAAAPAFPTTDCAVLYEGASKEIAAPKGSYMVPIVNSAPLTKVFVKKGCKLTMITDFMLNTPATGSPFQPTADSFITLSGTATSTIGANGEVFLFDCTCL
;
A
#
# COMPACT_ATOMS: atom_id res chain seq x y z
N THR A 1 -15.86 56.35 11.44
CA THR A 1 -14.79 55.77 10.61
C THR A 1 -14.21 54.57 11.33
N MET A 2 -14.69 53.36 11.01
CA MET A 2 -14.24 52.10 11.63
C MET A 2 -13.05 51.54 10.86
N MET A 3 -11.93 51.33 11.55
CA MET A 3 -10.71 50.70 11.03
C MET A 3 -10.86 49.18 11.19
N ARG A 4 -11.04 48.46 10.07
CA ARG A 4 -11.09 46.99 10.03
C ARG A 4 -9.66 46.44 10.07
N LEU A 5 -9.35 45.71 11.15
CA LEU A 5 -8.13 44.95 11.32
C LEU A 5 -8.28 43.60 10.59
N SER A 6 -7.69 43.47 9.40
CA SER A 6 -7.69 42.22 8.64
C SER A 6 -6.74 41.21 9.28
N PHE A 7 -7.29 40.24 10.00
CA PHE A 7 -6.59 39.03 10.42
C PHE A 7 -6.22 38.20 9.18
N ILE A 8 -4.92 38.17 8.84
CA ILE A 8 -4.38 37.24 7.85
C ILE A 8 -4.34 35.86 8.51
N PHE A 9 -5.34 35.04 8.23
CA PHE A 9 -5.32 33.60 8.53
C PHE A 9 -4.30 32.93 7.60
N PHE A 10 -3.12 32.62 8.14
CA PHE A 10 -2.22 31.63 7.55
C PHE A 10 -2.92 30.27 7.61
N PHE A 11 -3.61 29.88 6.53
CA PHE A 11 -4.02 28.50 6.32
C PHE A 11 -2.73 27.68 6.12
N GLY A 12 -2.31 27.01 7.20
CA GLY A 12 -1.34 25.93 7.13
C GLY A 12 -1.92 24.84 6.23
N VAL A 13 -1.49 24.82 4.97
CA VAL A 13 -1.83 23.76 4.04
C VAL A 13 -1.16 22.50 4.58
N VAL A 14 -1.97 21.56 5.05
CA VAL A 14 -1.52 20.21 5.37
C VAL A 14 -1.05 19.62 4.04
N SER A 15 0.26 19.66 3.80
CA SER A 15 0.87 19.06 2.62
C SER A 15 0.71 17.56 2.73
N GLN A 16 -0.40 17.06 2.18
CA GLN A 16 -0.41 15.73 1.59
C GLN A 16 0.80 15.72 0.66
N VAL A 17 1.77 14.86 0.93
CA VAL A 17 2.89 14.62 0.02
C VAL A 17 2.32 13.84 -1.16
N ALA A 18 1.53 14.53 -1.98
CA ALA A 18 1.13 14.05 -3.29
C ALA A 18 2.43 13.76 -4.03
N ALA A 19 2.54 12.53 -4.56
CA ALA A 19 3.67 12.13 -5.37
C ALA A 19 3.97 13.24 -6.41
N GLN A 20 5.23 13.69 -6.44
CA GLN A 20 5.63 14.92 -7.13
C GLN A 20 5.77 14.70 -8.63
N CYS A 21 4.70 14.28 -9.27
CA CYS A 21 4.65 14.25 -10.71
C CYS A 21 4.51 15.67 -11.24
N SER A 22 5.31 15.96 -12.26
CA SER A 22 5.32 17.25 -12.96
C SER A 22 4.91 17.01 -14.41
N THR A 23 4.20 17.97 -15.00
CA THR A 23 3.93 17.99 -16.45
C THR A 23 5.17 18.37 -17.27
N LYS A 24 6.25 18.79 -16.60
CA LYS A 24 7.53 19.16 -17.22
C LYS A 24 8.66 18.39 -16.57
N GLU A 25 9.41 17.66 -17.41
CA GLU A 25 10.56 16.87 -16.98
C GLU A 25 11.88 17.61 -17.17
N ASN A 26 12.94 17.07 -16.57
CA ASN A 26 14.31 17.49 -16.87
C ASN A 26 14.62 17.24 -18.35
N THR A 27 15.21 18.23 -19.03
CA THR A 27 15.58 18.11 -20.45
C THR A 27 16.57 16.98 -20.73
N ASN A 28 17.31 16.52 -19.71
CA ASN A 28 18.25 15.41 -19.81
C ASN A 28 17.63 14.04 -19.53
N CYS A 29 16.31 13.90 -19.40
CA CYS A 29 15.70 12.61 -19.06
C CYS A 29 16.04 11.50 -20.05
N VAL A 30 16.18 11.81 -21.35
CA VAL A 30 16.65 10.83 -22.35
C VAL A 30 18.00 10.21 -21.94
N ASN A 31 18.94 11.03 -21.48
CA ASN A 31 20.26 10.57 -21.04
C ASN A 31 20.20 9.91 -19.66
N PHE A 32 19.43 10.47 -18.73
CA PHE A 32 19.29 9.92 -17.38
C PHE A 32 18.67 8.53 -17.40
N VAL A 33 17.57 8.34 -18.15
CA VAL A 33 16.91 7.04 -18.34
C VAL A 33 17.91 6.04 -18.94
N LYS A 34 18.62 6.45 -20.00
CA LYS A 34 19.65 5.60 -20.63
C LYS A 34 20.77 5.20 -19.67
N ASN A 35 21.13 6.08 -18.73
CA ASN A 35 22.14 5.83 -17.71
C ASN A 35 21.57 5.17 -16.44
N GLY A 36 20.34 4.63 -16.48
CA GLY A 36 19.75 3.85 -15.41
C GLY A 36 19.13 4.66 -14.28
N TYR A 37 18.85 5.95 -14.46
CA TYR A 37 18.24 6.82 -13.44
C TYR A 37 16.96 6.25 -12.83
N CYS A 38 16.04 5.76 -13.66
CA CYS A 38 14.77 5.18 -13.20
C CYS A 38 14.99 3.94 -12.31
N ASN A 39 16.07 3.21 -12.55
CA ASN A 39 16.43 1.96 -11.88
C ASN A 39 17.47 2.15 -10.76
N ASN A 40 17.90 3.37 -10.47
CA ASN A 40 18.93 3.61 -9.47
C ASN A 40 18.29 3.68 -8.07
N PRO A 41 18.63 2.80 -7.13
CA PRO A 41 18.07 2.79 -5.78
C PRO A 41 18.55 3.97 -4.92
N GLY A 42 19.61 4.68 -5.35
CA GLY A 42 20.08 5.91 -4.72
C GLY A 42 19.15 7.12 -4.92
N TYR A 43 18.16 7.03 -5.82
CA TYR A 43 17.11 8.04 -5.97
C TYR A 43 15.77 7.52 -5.43
N THR A 44 15.10 8.37 -4.66
CA THR A 44 13.76 8.08 -4.13
C THR A 44 12.72 8.10 -5.26
N LEU A 45 11.57 7.44 -5.03
CA LEU A 45 10.45 7.49 -5.99
C LEU A 45 10.00 8.93 -6.27
N ALA A 46 9.93 9.77 -5.23
CA ALA A 46 9.56 11.18 -5.38
C ALA A 46 10.56 11.95 -6.24
N GLN A 47 11.87 11.70 -6.09
CA GLN A 47 12.90 12.31 -6.95
C GLN A 47 12.75 11.88 -8.39
N LYS A 48 12.50 10.58 -8.61
CA LYS A 48 12.29 10.03 -9.95
C LYS A 48 11.04 10.61 -10.62
N GLN A 49 9.94 10.71 -9.87
CA GLN A 49 8.68 11.34 -10.31
C GLN A 49 8.85 12.82 -10.65
N ALA A 50 9.58 13.57 -9.81
CA ALA A 50 9.81 15.00 -10.01
C ALA A 50 10.76 15.32 -11.16
N THR A 51 11.74 14.44 -11.41
CA THR A 51 12.79 14.72 -12.41
C THR A 51 12.44 14.16 -13.78
N CYS A 52 12.09 12.88 -13.84
CA CYS A 52 11.85 12.12 -15.06
C CYS A 52 10.64 11.18 -14.92
N GLY A 53 9.57 11.65 -14.26
CA GLY A 53 8.41 10.83 -13.95
C GLY A 53 7.68 10.26 -15.17
N ILE A 54 7.46 11.04 -16.21
CA ILE A 54 6.81 10.60 -17.46
C ILE A 54 7.76 9.67 -18.23
N SER A 55 9.03 10.05 -18.38
CA SER A 55 10.06 9.26 -19.06
C SER A 55 10.36 7.93 -18.36
N CYS A 56 10.24 7.87 -17.04
CA CYS A 56 10.34 6.64 -16.25
C CYS A 56 9.01 5.86 -16.16
N GLY A 57 7.91 6.35 -16.76
CA GLY A 57 6.59 5.69 -16.71
C GLY A 57 5.90 5.74 -15.34
N LEU A 58 6.34 6.63 -14.45
CA LEU A 58 5.85 6.81 -13.08
C LEU A 58 4.78 7.91 -12.96
N CYS A 59 4.65 8.74 -13.99
CA CYS A 59 3.71 9.84 -14.08
C CYS A 59 3.01 9.82 -15.44
N THR A 60 1.73 10.19 -15.46
CA THR A 60 0.98 10.47 -16.68
C THR A 60 1.44 11.80 -17.30
N ALA A 61 1.13 12.03 -18.58
CA ALA A 61 1.40 13.32 -19.23
C ALA A 61 0.73 14.52 -18.53
N ALA A 62 -0.33 14.27 -17.76
CA ALA A 62 -1.01 15.26 -16.94
C ALA A 62 -0.29 15.57 -15.61
N GLY A 63 0.89 14.99 -15.36
CA GLY A 63 1.63 15.20 -14.11
C GLY A 63 0.97 14.52 -12.92
N VAL A 64 0.24 13.43 -13.14
CA VAL A 64 -0.40 12.64 -12.07
C VAL A 64 0.38 11.34 -11.87
N PRO A 65 0.65 10.92 -10.63
CA PRO A 65 1.27 9.62 -10.33
C PRO A 65 0.49 8.48 -10.95
N VAL A 66 1.21 7.56 -11.60
CA VAL A 66 0.61 6.37 -12.17
C VAL A 66 0.20 5.44 -11.02
N VAL A 67 -1.10 5.17 -10.94
CA VAL A 67 -1.66 4.14 -10.06
C VAL A 67 -1.37 2.76 -10.67
N ALA A 68 -1.19 1.73 -9.83
CA ALA A 68 -1.11 0.35 -10.29
C ALA A 68 -2.28 0.06 -11.26
N GLY A 69 -1.97 -0.40 -12.47
CA GLY A 69 -2.98 -0.61 -13.54
C GLY A 69 -2.97 0.42 -14.67
N GLN A 70 -2.31 1.57 -14.52
CA GLN A 70 -2.32 2.69 -15.50
C GLN A 70 -0.94 3.01 -16.09
N CYS A 71 -0.01 2.04 -16.07
CA CYS A 71 1.38 2.24 -16.47
C CYS A 71 1.60 2.14 -17.98
N ALA A 72 2.35 3.09 -18.54
CA ALA A 72 2.72 3.09 -19.95
C ALA A 72 3.82 2.06 -20.30
N GLY A 73 4.65 1.65 -19.33
CA GLY A 73 5.78 0.76 -19.56
C GLY A 73 6.48 0.28 -18.28
N ASP A 74 7.47 -0.60 -18.45
CA ASP A 74 8.40 -1.01 -17.39
C ASP A 74 9.70 -0.22 -17.48
N ALA A 75 10.28 0.14 -16.34
CA ALA A 75 11.57 0.81 -16.30
C ALA A 75 12.74 -0.19 -16.40
N ASN A 76 12.53 -1.47 -16.08
CA ASN A 76 13.55 -2.52 -16.14
C ASN A 76 13.23 -3.60 -17.19
N ALA A 77 14.23 -4.02 -17.95
CA ALA A 77 14.06 -5.07 -18.96
C ALA A 77 13.79 -6.46 -18.35
N ASN A 78 14.15 -6.69 -17.08
CA ASN A 78 14.00 -7.98 -16.41
C ASN A 78 12.60 -8.19 -15.80
N CYS A 79 11.67 -7.26 -15.96
CA CYS A 79 10.39 -7.27 -15.27
C CYS A 79 9.57 -8.53 -15.49
N ALA A 80 9.54 -9.08 -16.70
CA ALA A 80 8.86 -10.34 -16.99
C ALA A 80 9.42 -11.50 -16.15
N SER A 81 10.75 -11.61 -16.06
CA SER A 81 11.43 -12.64 -15.27
C SER A 81 11.22 -12.43 -13.77
N TRP A 82 11.38 -11.20 -13.28
CA TRP A 82 11.18 -10.87 -11.87
C TRP A 82 9.75 -11.11 -11.42
N ALA A 83 8.76 -10.75 -12.23
CA ALA A 83 7.35 -11.01 -11.94
C ALA A 83 7.06 -12.51 -11.85
N ALA A 84 7.59 -13.32 -12.78
CA ALA A 84 7.48 -14.79 -12.71
C ALA A 84 8.11 -15.37 -11.44
N ASN A 85 9.12 -14.70 -10.88
CA ASN A 85 9.78 -15.06 -9.61
C ASN A 85 9.17 -14.35 -8.38
N GLY A 86 7.98 -13.77 -8.51
CA GLY A 86 7.21 -13.22 -7.40
C GLY A 86 7.55 -11.78 -7.00
N PHE A 87 8.35 -11.04 -7.78
CA PHE A 87 8.72 -9.64 -7.48
C PHE A 87 7.51 -8.74 -7.20
N CYS A 88 6.46 -8.86 -8.01
CA CYS A 88 5.27 -8.00 -7.92
C CYS A 88 4.43 -8.22 -6.65
N THR A 89 4.62 -9.35 -5.97
CA THR A 89 3.84 -9.74 -4.78
C THR A 89 4.72 -9.95 -3.56
N ASN A 90 6.03 -9.83 -3.70
CA ASN A 90 6.98 -10.06 -2.63
C ASN A 90 7.03 -8.83 -1.71
N ALA A 91 6.57 -9.04 -0.49
CA ALA A 91 6.58 -8.13 0.64
C ALA A 91 7.93 -7.47 0.96
N ALA A 92 9.04 -8.12 0.60
CA ALA A 92 10.38 -7.57 0.79
C ALA A 92 10.63 -6.33 -0.08
N TYR A 93 9.86 -6.15 -1.16
CA TYR A 93 9.93 -4.99 -2.04
C TYR A 93 8.75 -4.09 -1.76
N SER A 94 8.99 -2.80 -1.48
CA SER A 94 7.90 -1.85 -1.29
C SER A 94 7.11 -1.63 -2.57
N GLN A 95 5.84 -1.24 -2.47
CA GLN A 95 5.02 -0.92 -3.64
C GLN A 95 5.69 0.14 -4.53
N ALA A 96 6.32 1.13 -3.90
CA ALA A 96 7.09 2.17 -4.58
C ALA A 96 8.26 1.58 -5.37
N MET A 97 8.97 0.59 -4.81
CA MET A 97 10.03 -0.12 -5.51
C MET A 97 9.48 -0.90 -6.69
N ILE A 98 8.44 -1.71 -6.46
CA ILE A 98 7.78 -2.52 -7.49
C ILE A 98 7.33 -1.65 -8.66
N GLN A 99 6.65 -0.53 -8.38
CA GLN A 99 6.22 0.44 -9.39
C GLN A 99 7.41 1.13 -10.07
N SER A 100 8.48 1.44 -9.34
CA SER A 100 9.66 2.10 -9.93
C SER A 100 10.39 1.27 -10.98
N TYR A 101 10.36 -0.06 -10.86
CA TYR A 101 11.05 -0.97 -11.78
C TYR A 101 10.10 -1.57 -12.82
N CYS A 102 8.95 -2.09 -12.37
CA CYS A 102 8.10 -2.98 -13.16
C CYS A 102 6.63 -2.54 -13.13
N CYS A 103 6.39 -1.26 -13.34
CA CYS A 103 5.05 -0.67 -13.28
C CYS A 103 4.05 -1.43 -14.17
N LYS A 104 4.35 -1.63 -15.46
CA LYS A 104 3.44 -2.28 -16.42
C LYS A 104 3.31 -3.77 -16.14
N THR A 105 4.41 -4.48 -15.92
CA THR A 105 4.38 -5.92 -15.66
C THR A 105 3.65 -6.23 -14.34
N CYS A 106 3.86 -5.42 -13.30
CA CYS A 106 3.21 -5.58 -12.00
C CYS A 106 1.88 -4.81 -11.89
N ALA A 107 1.33 -4.29 -13.00
CA ALA A 107 0.13 -3.46 -13.00
C ALA A 107 -1.12 -4.19 -12.46
N ALA A 108 -1.18 -5.51 -12.64
CA ALA A 108 -2.24 -6.36 -12.12
C ALA A 108 -1.98 -6.85 -10.67
N ALA A 109 -0.80 -6.56 -10.11
CA ALA A 109 -0.49 -6.94 -8.74
C ALA A 109 -1.26 -6.04 -7.75
N PRO A 110 -1.76 -6.60 -6.63
CA PRO A 110 -2.47 -5.82 -5.63
C PRO A 110 -1.55 -4.76 -5.05
N ALA A 111 -1.98 -3.49 -5.09
CA ALA A 111 -1.28 -2.42 -4.40
C ALA A 111 -1.26 -2.71 -2.89
N PHE A 112 -0.14 -2.48 -2.21
CA PHE A 112 -0.16 -2.46 -0.74
C PHE A 112 -1.09 -1.35 -0.25
N PRO A 113 -2.02 -1.65 0.68
CA PRO A 113 -2.93 -0.64 1.18
C PRO A 113 -2.18 0.36 2.07
N THR A 114 -2.62 1.62 2.02
CA THR A 114 -2.16 2.64 2.97
C THR A 114 -2.79 2.36 4.32
N THR A 115 -2.02 1.85 5.28
CA THR A 115 -2.46 1.61 6.66
C THR A 115 -1.36 1.92 7.67
N ASP A 116 -1.77 2.22 8.90
CA ASP A 116 -0.89 2.40 10.04
C ASP A 116 -0.60 1.08 10.78
N CYS A 117 -1.35 0.02 10.50
CA CYS A 117 -1.10 -1.31 11.08
C CYS A 117 -1.48 -2.46 10.15
N ALA A 118 -2.77 -2.70 9.88
CA ALA A 118 -3.20 -3.78 8.99
C ALA A 118 -4.47 -3.43 8.20
N VAL A 119 -4.79 -4.27 7.22
CA VAL A 119 -6.05 -4.28 6.47
C VAL A 119 -6.47 -5.73 6.24
N LEU A 120 -7.73 -6.06 6.49
CA LEU A 120 -8.28 -7.39 6.26
C LEU A 120 -9.08 -7.39 4.95
N TYR A 121 -8.99 -8.47 4.18
CA TYR A 121 -9.63 -8.58 2.87
C TYR A 121 -10.75 -9.62 2.86
N GLU A 122 -11.94 -9.17 2.46
CA GLU A 122 -13.07 -10.03 2.09
C GLU A 122 -12.99 -10.30 0.58
N GLY A 123 -12.76 -11.56 0.18
CA GLY A 123 -12.56 -11.88 -1.23
C GLY A 123 -11.38 -11.12 -1.85
N ALA A 124 -11.64 -10.36 -2.93
CA ALA A 124 -10.64 -9.58 -3.65
C ALA A 124 -10.73 -8.06 -3.43
N SER A 125 -11.76 -7.54 -2.75
CA SER A 125 -12.18 -6.14 -2.98
C SER A 125 -12.59 -5.33 -1.75
N LYS A 126 -12.84 -5.94 -0.59
CA LYS A 126 -13.25 -5.17 0.60
C LYS A 126 -12.10 -5.07 1.60
N GLU A 127 -11.80 -3.86 2.03
CA GLU A 127 -10.68 -3.53 2.91
C GLU A 127 -11.22 -3.09 4.28
N ILE A 128 -11.20 -3.99 5.26
CA ILE A 128 -11.52 -3.65 6.65
C ILE A 128 -10.25 -3.07 7.26
N ALA A 129 -10.23 -1.77 7.51
CA ALA A 129 -9.08 -1.09 8.11
C ALA A 129 -8.88 -1.53 9.56
N ALA A 130 -7.65 -1.90 9.90
CA ALA A 130 -7.20 -2.17 11.26
C ALA A 130 -6.10 -1.17 11.62
N PRO A 131 -6.44 0.07 12.00
CA PRO A 131 -5.46 1.09 12.35
C PRO A 131 -4.65 0.71 13.60
N LYS A 132 -3.51 1.39 13.79
CA LYS A 132 -2.67 1.20 14.97
C LYS A 132 -3.45 1.53 16.25
N GLY A 133 -3.40 0.63 17.23
CA GLY A 133 -4.10 0.78 18.50
C GLY A 133 -5.57 0.37 18.45
N SER A 134 -6.05 -0.21 17.33
CA SER A 134 -7.32 -0.93 17.31
C SER A 134 -7.28 -2.05 18.35
N TYR A 135 -8.25 -2.07 19.25
CA TYR A 135 -8.38 -3.07 20.28
C TYR A 135 -9.77 -3.66 20.26
N MET A 136 -9.85 -4.99 20.14
CA MET A 136 -11.11 -5.76 20.17
C MET A 136 -12.19 -5.22 19.22
N VAL A 137 -11.79 -4.88 17.99
CA VAL A 137 -12.73 -4.36 16.99
C VAL A 137 -13.47 -5.54 16.37
N PRO A 138 -14.82 -5.51 16.34
CA PRO A 138 -15.59 -6.53 15.66
C PRO A 138 -15.34 -6.46 14.16
N ILE A 139 -14.98 -7.61 13.59
CA ILE A 139 -15.08 -7.84 12.16
C ILE A 139 -16.58 -7.96 11.87
N VAL A 140 -17.05 -7.44 10.74
CA VAL A 140 -18.41 -7.70 10.22
C VAL A 140 -18.28 -7.92 8.72
N ASN A 141 -18.12 -9.18 8.33
CA ASN A 141 -17.91 -9.61 6.95
C ASN A 141 -19.10 -10.44 6.44
N SER A 142 -19.46 -10.21 5.18
CA SER A 142 -20.55 -10.92 4.49
C SER A 142 -20.07 -12.18 3.76
N ALA A 143 -18.76 -12.33 3.59
CA ALA A 143 -18.09 -13.42 2.90
C ALA A 143 -16.75 -13.74 3.59
N PRO A 144 -16.12 -14.89 3.29
CA PRO A 144 -14.89 -15.32 3.95
C PRO A 144 -13.77 -14.30 3.81
N LEU A 145 -13.02 -14.11 4.90
CA LEU A 145 -11.75 -13.38 4.80
C LEU A 145 -10.74 -14.27 4.07
N THR A 146 -10.01 -13.69 3.12
CA THR A 146 -9.10 -14.46 2.25
C THR A 146 -7.64 -14.17 2.54
N LYS A 147 -7.33 -12.92 2.91
CA LYS A 147 -5.98 -12.45 3.21
C LYS A 147 -6.02 -11.25 4.14
N VAL A 148 -4.88 -10.95 4.75
CA VAL A 148 -4.64 -9.71 5.47
C VAL A 148 -3.37 -9.06 4.95
N PHE A 149 -3.31 -7.73 4.95
CA PHE A 149 -2.06 -7.00 4.86
C PHE A 149 -1.65 -6.58 6.26
N VAL A 150 -0.42 -6.86 6.68
CA VAL A 150 0.14 -6.38 7.95
C VAL A 150 1.43 -5.63 7.68
N LYS A 151 1.52 -4.41 8.20
CA LYS A 151 2.68 -3.54 8.08
C LYS A 151 3.84 -4.09 8.90
N LYS A 152 5.06 -3.94 8.40
CA LYS A 152 6.29 -4.28 9.11
C LYS A 152 6.30 -3.62 10.49
N GLY A 153 6.67 -4.40 11.51
CA GLY A 153 6.72 -3.92 12.90
C GLY A 153 5.36 -3.92 13.61
N CYS A 154 4.29 -4.30 12.90
CA CYS A 154 2.96 -4.47 13.45
C CYS A 154 2.61 -5.94 13.64
N LYS A 155 1.68 -6.17 14.57
CA LYS A 155 1.13 -7.45 14.97
C LYS A 155 -0.40 -7.35 14.90
N LEU A 156 -0.99 -8.14 14.03
CA LEU A 156 -2.45 -8.29 13.93
C LEU A 156 -2.86 -9.58 14.63
N THR A 157 -3.60 -9.45 15.73
CA THR A 157 -4.24 -10.56 16.43
C THR A 157 -5.69 -10.65 15.98
N MET A 158 -6.12 -11.85 15.58
CA MET A 158 -7.50 -12.17 15.22
C MET A 158 -7.98 -13.25 16.19
N ILE A 159 -9.19 -13.09 16.69
CA ILE A 159 -9.78 -13.91 17.74
C ILE A 159 -11.16 -14.38 17.26
N THR A 160 -11.46 -15.67 17.48
CA THR A 160 -12.70 -16.30 17.02
C THR A 160 -13.82 -16.32 18.06
N ASP A 161 -13.55 -15.92 19.30
CA ASP A 161 -14.54 -15.87 20.37
C ASP A 161 -14.55 -14.52 21.10
N PHE A 162 -15.73 -14.16 21.60
CA PHE A 162 -15.95 -12.90 22.32
C PHE A 162 -15.31 -12.88 23.72
N MET A 163 -14.89 -14.03 24.24
CA MET A 163 -14.21 -14.16 25.54
C MET A 163 -12.68 -14.01 25.42
N LEU A 164 -12.16 -13.79 24.20
CA LEU A 164 -10.75 -13.54 23.89
C LEU A 164 -9.79 -14.69 24.15
N ASN A 165 -10.29 -15.93 24.20
CA ASN A 165 -9.45 -17.06 24.59
C ASN A 165 -8.85 -17.81 23.40
N THR A 166 -9.43 -17.66 22.21
CA THR A 166 -9.15 -18.50 21.04
C THR A 166 -8.66 -17.64 19.88
N PRO A 167 -7.33 -17.63 19.64
CA PRO A 167 -6.78 -17.05 18.44
C PRO A 167 -7.27 -17.76 17.18
N ALA A 168 -7.49 -17.00 16.12
CA ALA A 168 -7.70 -17.55 14.79
C ALA A 168 -6.44 -18.29 14.29
N THR A 169 -6.63 -19.23 13.38
CA THR A 169 -5.52 -20.01 12.80
C THR A 169 -4.45 -19.09 12.21
N GLY A 170 -3.19 -19.27 12.63
CA GLY A 170 -2.05 -18.47 12.19
C GLY A 170 -1.90 -17.11 12.90
N SER A 171 -2.83 -16.75 13.79
CA SER A 171 -2.74 -15.54 14.59
C SER A 171 -1.84 -15.74 15.83
N PRO A 172 -1.04 -14.75 16.25
CA PRO A 172 -0.90 -13.41 15.68
C PRO A 172 -0.08 -13.37 14.38
N PHE A 173 -0.47 -12.48 13.48
CA PHE A 173 0.24 -12.21 12.23
C PHE A 173 1.25 -11.08 12.44
N GLN A 174 2.54 -11.39 12.36
CA GLN A 174 3.62 -10.42 12.60
C GLN A 174 4.74 -10.59 11.58
N PRO A 175 4.61 -10.03 10.37
CA PRO A 175 5.61 -10.19 9.33
C PRO A 175 6.85 -9.33 9.58
N THR A 176 7.97 -9.75 9.02
CA THR A 176 9.25 -9.00 9.07
C THR A 176 9.35 -7.90 8.01
N ALA A 177 8.38 -7.85 7.09
CA ALA A 177 8.22 -6.85 6.03
C ALA A 177 6.72 -6.60 5.77
N ASP A 178 6.38 -5.53 5.04
CA ASP A 178 5.01 -5.20 4.66
C ASP A 178 4.41 -6.32 3.79
N SER A 179 3.48 -7.11 4.32
CA SER A 179 3.11 -8.38 3.69
C SER A 179 1.62 -8.60 3.58
N PHE A 180 1.19 -9.14 2.42
CA PHE A 180 -0.04 -9.90 2.35
C PHE A 180 0.17 -11.31 2.89
N ILE A 181 -0.71 -11.75 3.78
CA ILE A 181 -0.73 -13.09 4.37
C ILE A 181 -2.07 -13.72 3.99
N THR A 182 -2.02 -14.83 3.27
CA THR A 182 -3.21 -15.62 2.95
C THR A 182 -3.74 -16.27 4.22
N LEU A 183 -5.04 -16.10 4.47
CA LEU A 183 -5.70 -16.70 5.62
C LEU A 183 -6.10 -18.14 5.33
N SER A 184 -6.18 -18.95 6.38
CA SER A 184 -6.66 -20.33 6.32
C SER A 184 -7.36 -20.69 7.63
N GLY A 185 -8.09 -21.81 7.63
CA GLY A 185 -8.73 -22.35 8.82
C GLY A 185 -9.72 -21.35 9.45
N THR A 186 -9.66 -21.22 10.77
CA THR A 186 -10.60 -20.35 11.50
C THR A 186 -10.42 -18.86 11.22
N ALA A 187 -9.32 -18.43 10.59
CA ALA A 187 -9.12 -17.04 10.19
C ALA A 187 -9.93 -16.64 8.96
N THR A 188 -10.45 -17.60 8.18
CA THR A 188 -11.25 -17.30 6.97
C THR A 188 -12.74 -17.18 7.24
N SER A 189 -13.20 -17.49 8.45
CA SER A 189 -14.62 -17.66 8.74
C SER A 189 -15.46 -16.41 8.44
N THR A 190 -16.64 -16.63 7.86
CA THR A 190 -17.72 -15.63 7.78
C THR A 190 -18.39 -15.47 9.12
N ILE A 191 -18.71 -14.25 9.51
CA ILE A 191 -19.69 -14.04 10.56
C ILE A 191 -21.05 -14.40 9.99
N GLY A 192 -21.70 -15.42 10.53
CA GLY A 192 -23.07 -15.71 10.09
C GLY A 192 -23.70 -17.06 10.40
N ALA A 193 -23.04 -18.03 11.03
CA ALA A 193 -23.78 -19.24 11.42
C ALA A 193 -24.54 -19.06 12.75
N ASN A 194 -23.90 -18.47 13.78
CA ASN A 194 -24.40 -18.53 15.16
C ASN A 194 -24.30 -17.20 15.97
N GLY A 195 -24.05 -16.05 15.33
CA GLY A 195 -23.85 -14.78 16.04
C GLY A 195 -22.48 -14.62 16.72
N GLU A 196 -21.49 -15.45 16.36
CA GLU A 196 -20.11 -15.33 16.84
C GLU A 196 -19.45 -14.06 16.28
N VAL A 197 -18.99 -13.20 17.17
CA VAL A 197 -18.29 -11.95 16.84
C VAL A 197 -16.81 -12.25 16.74
N PHE A 198 -16.26 -12.16 15.53
CA PHE A 198 -14.81 -12.17 15.33
C PHE A 198 -14.24 -10.82 15.73
N LEU A 199 -13.12 -10.83 16.45
CA LEU A 199 -12.48 -9.64 16.97
C LEU A 199 -11.06 -9.54 16.44
N PHE A 200 -10.56 -8.32 16.27
CA PHE A 200 -9.15 -8.08 16.01
C PHE A 200 -8.54 -7.02 16.91
N ASP A 201 -7.23 -7.14 17.09
CA ASP A 201 -6.35 -6.17 17.73
C ASP A 201 -5.15 -5.93 16.81
N CYS A 202 -4.74 -4.68 16.64
CA CYS A 202 -3.60 -4.31 15.80
C CYS A 202 -2.65 -3.37 16.53
N THR A 203 -1.49 -3.91 16.92
CA THR A 203 -0.46 -3.21 17.69
C THR A 203 0.82 -3.08 16.88
N CYS A 204 1.52 -1.96 16.97
CA CYS A 204 2.83 -1.77 16.33
C CYS A 204 3.86 -1.33 17.35
N LEU A 205 5.04 -1.96 17.32
CA LEU A 205 6.21 -1.62 18.13
C LEU A 205 6.95 -0.41 17.56
#